data_AF-A0A960XLH0-F1
#
_entry.id   AF-A0A960XLH0-F1
#
_cell.length_a   1.000
_cell.length_b   1.000
_cell.length_c   1.000
_cell.angle_alpha   90.00
_cell.angle_beta   90.00
_cell.angle_gamma   90.00
#
_symmetry.space_group_name_H-M   'P 1'
#
loop_
_entity.id
_entity.type
_entity.pdbx_description
1 polymer ?
#
loop_
_entity_poly.entity_id
_entity_poly.type
_entity_poly.pdbx_seq_one_letter_code
_entity_poly.pdbx_strand_id
1 'polypeptide(L)'
;MSKTLRTPDESVIRALTEVYERGLTLDALARAREFAPLGEWDGAGPCVLAARLAANAGAARLAKRLAVRALRSNPRASGALAQYGYEVMNERGPLALWRLLRDRHEEFAGGTDEEKAELLCLKGLAACELRDFSNAEQLLTSAEALDPARPWIRLQRARLFERLDRVEDALVATGEAIDLHPHPFFRAGVQTRAHLLQLLDRDGEAIALLQAADAVIQNGPVVAQLYAILSENGRWSEAETALERFVALSPLLEKPLREWVAAQRARVAYHVGRRDIAAGFARTLDDDFHRRFAEKLTGEPPERERVHLEVGFVRQHFKTCAPATLAALGRYWEMPAEHLQLAEAMCYDGTPHWQQRQWAEDHGWLVREFSVTGESAVALIERGVPFAIAVVDATSAHMMAVVGFDRTRGTLLLRDPGQPYTLEAPTTEFLKRYAPFGPHGMVFIPEAGKGRLEGLVLPDAEARDEFHCLRAALARNDRPTAAERCRRLDAAF
;
A
#
# COMPACT_ATOMS: atom_id res chain seq x y z
N MET A 1 -33.97 -14.82 15.96
CA MET A 1 -35.10 -13.94 15.63
C MET A 1 -34.87 -13.38 14.23
N SER A 2 -35.81 -13.58 13.29
CA SER A 2 -35.72 -12.98 11.95
C SER A 2 -35.79 -11.46 12.10
N LYS A 3 -34.78 -10.73 11.62
CA LYS A 3 -34.79 -9.27 11.65
C LYS A 3 -35.70 -8.77 10.54
N THR A 4 -36.75 -8.02 10.88
CA THR A 4 -37.64 -7.39 9.90
C THR A 4 -36.90 -6.28 9.18
N LEU A 5 -36.77 -6.40 7.86
CA LEU A 5 -36.18 -5.37 7.01
C LEU A 5 -37.13 -4.17 6.85
N ARG A 6 -36.56 -2.97 6.73
CA ARG A 6 -37.30 -1.70 6.59
C ARG A 6 -36.69 -0.82 5.52
N THR A 7 -37.53 -0.12 4.76
CA THR A 7 -37.09 0.79 3.69
C THR A 7 -37.38 2.22 4.11
N PRO A 8 -36.37 3.09 4.29
CA PRO A 8 -36.58 4.51 4.53
C PRO A 8 -37.22 5.20 3.33
N ASP A 9 -38.07 6.20 3.60
CA ASP A 9 -38.67 7.03 2.56
C ASP A 9 -37.63 7.90 1.84
N GLU A 10 -37.95 8.31 0.61
CA GLU A 10 -37.02 9.06 -0.25
C GLU A 10 -36.57 10.39 0.37
N SER A 11 -37.46 11.09 1.09
CA SER A 11 -37.14 12.34 1.78
C SER A 11 -36.09 12.15 2.88
N VAL A 12 -36.15 11.02 3.60
CA VAL A 12 -35.16 10.64 4.62
C VAL A 12 -33.83 10.36 3.96
N ILE A 13 -33.83 9.59 2.86
CA ILE A 13 -32.59 9.31 2.10
C ILE A 13 -31.95 10.60 1.59
N ARG A 14 -32.73 11.50 0.99
CA ARG A 14 -32.23 12.78 0.47
C ARG A 14 -31.56 13.62 1.56
N ALA A 15 -32.23 13.76 2.71
CA ALA A 15 -31.70 14.52 3.85
C ALA A 15 -30.42 13.89 4.43
N LEU A 16 -30.35 12.55 4.49
CA LEU A 16 -29.15 11.85 4.96
C LEU A 16 -27.99 11.95 3.96
N THR A 17 -28.28 11.86 2.66
CA THR A 17 -27.28 12.05 1.61
C THR A 17 -26.67 13.44 1.69
N GLU A 18 -27.47 14.50 1.86
CA GLU A 18 -26.94 15.86 2.00
C GLU A 18 -25.94 16.00 3.18
N VAL A 19 -26.28 15.43 4.34
CA VAL A 19 -25.38 15.43 5.52
C VAL A 19 -24.12 14.60 5.24
N TYR A 20 -24.26 13.47 4.55
CA TYR A 20 -23.14 12.63 4.17
C TYR A 20 -22.20 13.31 3.17
N GLU A 21 -22.72 13.98 2.14
CA GLU A 21 -21.91 14.70 1.14
C GLU A 21 -21.16 15.90 1.75
N ARG A 22 -21.67 16.47 2.85
CA ARG A 22 -20.92 17.45 3.69
C ARG A 22 -19.76 16.84 4.48
N GLY A 23 -19.57 15.52 4.40
CA GLY A 23 -18.56 14.78 5.15
C GLY A 23 -18.93 14.52 6.61
N LEU A 24 -20.17 14.78 7.02
CA LEU A 24 -20.64 14.61 8.40
C LEU A 24 -21.16 13.18 8.64
N THR A 25 -20.29 12.18 8.46
CA THR A 25 -20.66 10.75 8.50
C THR A 25 -21.32 10.35 9.82
N LEU A 26 -20.85 10.88 10.96
CA LEU A 26 -21.41 10.49 12.26
C LEU A 26 -22.80 11.10 12.49
N ASP A 27 -23.00 12.35 12.08
CA ASP A 27 -24.32 13.00 12.13
C ASP A 27 -25.32 12.25 11.24
N ALA A 28 -24.90 11.89 10.01
CA ALA A 28 -25.71 11.08 9.11
C ALA A 28 -26.00 9.69 9.70
N LEU A 29 -25.02 9.05 10.33
CA LEU A 29 -25.19 7.75 10.99
C LEU A 29 -26.16 7.83 12.18
N ALA A 30 -26.07 8.88 13.00
CA ALA A 30 -26.97 9.09 14.13
C ALA A 30 -28.42 9.21 13.66
N ARG A 31 -28.68 10.07 12.67
CA ARG A 31 -30.00 10.22 12.05
C ARG A 31 -30.49 8.94 11.38
N ALA A 32 -29.61 8.21 10.69
CA ALA A 32 -29.97 6.92 10.07
C ALA A 32 -30.42 5.88 11.11
N ARG A 33 -29.81 5.88 12.31
CA ARG A 33 -30.17 4.96 13.40
C ARG A 33 -31.51 5.28 14.06
N GLU A 34 -31.99 6.52 14.00
CA GLU A 34 -33.34 6.89 14.48
C GLU A 34 -34.43 6.15 13.70
N PHE A 35 -34.21 5.88 12.40
CA PHE A 35 -35.10 5.08 11.59
C PHE A 35 -34.99 3.58 11.91
N ALA A 36 -33.79 3.01 11.74
CA ALA A 36 -33.48 1.61 12.03
C ALA A 36 -31.96 1.39 12.02
N PRO A 37 -31.44 0.34 12.69
CA PRO A 37 -30.06 -0.09 12.51
C PRO A 37 -29.72 -0.33 11.03
N LEU A 38 -28.56 0.14 10.55
CA LEU A 38 -28.19 0.05 9.12
C LEU A 38 -28.32 -1.37 8.52
N GLY A 39 -28.02 -2.41 9.31
CA GLY A 39 -28.13 -3.80 8.86
C GLY A 39 -29.55 -4.28 8.55
N GLU A 40 -30.56 -3.51 8.97
CA GLU A 40 -31.99 -3.77 8.81
C GLU A 40 -32.61 -2.95 7.67
N TRP A 41 -31.80 -2.16 6.95
CA TRP A 41 -32.26 -1.39 5.80
C TRP A 41 -32.45 -2.28 4.56
N ASP A 42 -33.43 -1.94 3.73
CA ASP A 42 -33.72 -2.56 2.43
C ASP A 42 -33.93 -1.50 1.35
N GLY A 43 -33.97 -1.93 0.08
CA GLY A 43 -34.03 -1.07 -1.10
C GLY A 43 -32.65 -0.68 -1.62
N ALA A 44 -32.51 -0.50 -2.93
CA ALA A 44 -31.23 -0.29 -3.58
C ALA A 44 -30.53 1.01 -3.15
N GLY A 45 -31.20 2.16 -3.29
CA GLY A 45 -30.69 3.47 -2.87
C GLY A 45 -30.36 3.54 -1.36
N PRO A 46 -31.31 3.19 -0.46
CA PRO A 46 -31.04 3.15 0.97
C PRO A 46 -29.85 2.25 1.35
N CYS A 47 -29.75 1.05 0.77
CA CYS A 47 -28.65 0.14 1.07
C CYS A 47 -27.30 0.66 0.56
N VAL A 48 -27.26 1.40 -0.55
CA VAL A 48 -26.03 2.06 -1.03
C VAL A 48 -25.56 3.11 -0.02
N LEU A 49 -26.44 4.00 0.43
CA LEU A 49 -26.09 5.01 1.43
C LEU A 49 -25.68 4.36 2.76
N ALA A 50 -26.42 3.35 3.22
CA ALA A 50 -26.08 2.61 4.43
C ALA A 50 -24.73 1.89 4.31
N ALA A 51 -24.38 1.36 3.13
CA ALA A 51 -23.07 0.75 2.89
C ALA A 51 -21.94 1.79 3.02
N ARG A 52 -22.12 2.97 2.43
CA ARG A 52 -21.17 4.08 2.55
C ARG A 52 -21.00 4.52 4.00
N LEU A 53 -22.08 4.72 4.75
CA LEU A 53 -22.03 5.07 6.17
C LEU A 53 -21.32 3.98 7.00
N ALA A 54 -21.66 2.71 6.77
CA ALA A 54 -21.04 1.60 7.49
C ALA A 54 -19.53 1.52 7.23
N ALA A 55 -19.08 1.66 5.98
CA ALA A 55 -17.66 1.64 5.64
C ALA A 55 -16.89 2.79 6.32
N ASN A 56 -17.44 4.00 6.28
CA ASN A 56 -16.82 5.19 6.86
C ASN A 56 -16.84 5.24 8.40
N ALA A 57 -17.70 4.44 9.04
CA ALA A 57 -17.82 4.34 10.49
C ALA A 57 -17.17 3.05 11.06
N GLY A 58 -16.36 2.34 10.28
CA GLY A 58 -15.55 1.21 10.75
C GLY A 58 -16.17 -0.19 10.59
N ALA A 59 -17.22 -0.34 9.78
CA ALA A 59 -17.90 -1.62 9.54
C ALA A 59 -17.88 -2.06 8.07
N ALA A 60 -16.70 -2.45 7.58
CA ALA A 60 -16.49 -2.90 6.20
C ALA A 60 -17.30 -4.16 5.84
N ARG A 61 -17.44 -5.14 6.74
CA ARG A 61 -18.22 -6.36 6.45
C ARG A 61 -19.72 -6.06 6.37
N LEU A 62 -20.22 -5.15 7.22
CA LEU A 62 -21.58 -4.65 7.08
C LEU A 62 -21.77 -3.91 5.75
N ALA A 63 -20.84 -3.02 5.38
CA ALA A 63 -20.89 -2.30 4.11
C ALA A 63 -21.00 -3.25 2.91
N LYS A 64 -20.14 -4.27 2.84
CA LYS A 64 -20.17 -5.31 1.80
C LYS A 64 -21.52 -6.05 1.75
N ARG A 65 -22.08 -6.43 2.90
CA ARG A 65 -23.40 -7.07 2.96
C ARG A 65 -24.50 -6.17 2.42
N LEU A 66 -24.45 -4.88 2.72
CA LEU A 66 -25.40 -3.88 2.23
C LEU A 66 -25.24 -3.63 0.73
N ALA A 67 -24.00 -3.60 0.21
CA ALA A 67 -23.75 -3.51 -1.23
C ALA A 67 -24.35 -4.70 -2.00
N VAL A 68 -24.15 -5.93 -1.50
CA VAL A 68 -24.77 -7.14 -2.06
C VAL A 68 -26.29 -7.07 -1.99
N ARG A 69 -26.86 -6.60 -0.87
CA ARG A 69 -28.31 -6.43 -0.73
C ARG A 69 -28.85 -5.41 -1.72
N ALA A 70 -28.21 -4.25 -1.84
CA ALA A 70 -28.61 -3.20 -2.78
C ALA A 70 -28.74 -3.75 -4.20
N LEU A 71 -27.73 -4.51 -4.67
CA LEU A 71 -27.74 -5.11 -5.99
C LEU A 71 -28.83 -6.17 -6.15
N ARG A 72 -29.10 -6.98 -5.12
CA ARG A 72 -30.17 -7.98 -5.17
C ARG A 72 -31.56 -7.35 -5.18
N SER A 73 -31.76 -6.25 -4.45
CA SER A 73 -33.05 -5.55 -4.40
C SER A 73 -33.38 -4.87 -5.74
N ASN A 74 -32.38 -4.33 -6.45
CA ASN A 74 -32.55 -3.89 -7.84
C ASN A 74 -31.24 -4.07 -8.64
N PRO A 75 -31.13 -5.12 -9.47
CA PRO A 75 -29.94 -5.37 -10.28
C PRO A 75 -29.65 -4.28 -11.32
N ARG A 76 -30.67 -3.51 -11.72
CA ARG A 76 -30.58 -2.44 -12.71
C ARG A 76 -30.35 -1.06 -12.11
N ALA A 77 -30.23 -0.94 -10.78
CA ALA A 77 -29.82 0.31 -10.16
C ALA A 77 -28.31 0.49 -10.34
N SER A 78 -27.89 1.46 -11.15
CA SER A 78 -26.48 1.74 -11.43
C SER A 78 -25.67 1.99 -10.15
N GLY A 79 -26.19 2.76 -9.19
CA GLY A 79 -25.52 3.04 -7.92
C GLY A 79 -25.29 1.79 -7.07
N ALA A 80 -26.22 0.82 -7.13
CA ALA A 80 -26.05 -0.47 -6.45
C ALA A 80 -25.01 -1.35 -7.15
N LEU A 81 -25.02 -1.37 -8.49
CA LEU A 81 -23.99 -2.04 -9.28
C LEU A 81 -22.62 -1.41 -9.07
N ALA A 82 -22.52 -0.08 -9.01
CA ALA A 82 -21.29 0.65 -8.76
C ALA A 82 -20.74 0.33 -7.37
N GLN A 83 -21.58 0.46 -6.33
CA GLN A 83 -21.20 0.15 -4.95
C GLN A 83 -20.71 -1.30 -4.80
N TYR A 84 -21.39 -2.27 -5.42
CA TYR A 84 -20.94 -3.66 -5.43
C TYR A 84 -19.70 -3.88 -6.31
N GLY A 85 -19.57 -3.14 -7.41
CA GLY A 85 -18.43 -3.21 -8.32
C GLY A 85 -17.12 -2.84 -7.62
N TYR A 86 -17.12 -1.83 -6.75
CA TYR A 86 -15.96 -1.52 -5.91
C TYR A 86 -15.60 -2.66 -4.95
N GLU A 87 -16.58 -3.35 -4.37
CA GLU A 87 -16.31 -4.56 -3.56
C GLU A 87 -15.67 -5.68 -4.41
N VAL A 88 -16.13 -5.87 -5.65
CA VAL A 88 -15.55 -6.85 -6.58
C VAL A 88 -14.13 -6.47 -6.97
N MET A 89 -13.87 -5.20 -7.25
CA MET A 89 -12.52 -4.69 -7.52
C MET A 89 -11.57 -5.01 -6.36
N ASN A 90 -11.97 -4.65 -5.14
CA ASN A 90 -11.13 -4.80 -3.95
C ASN A 90 -10.86 -6.27 -3.59
N GLU A 91 -11.84 -7.15 -3.76
CA GLU A 91 -11.74 -8.54 -3.29
C GLU A 91 -11.36 -9.56 -4.36
N ARG A 92 -11.67 -9.28 -5.62
CA ARG A 92 -11.48 -10.23 -6.74
C ARG A 92 -10.64 -9.65 -7.87
N GLY A 93 -10.28 -8.37 -7.78
CA GLY A 93 -9.41 -7.70 -8.73
C GLY A 93 -10.11 -7.24 -10.01
N PRO A 94 -9.34 -6.56 -10.88
CA PRO A 94 -9.89 -5.81 -12.01
C PRO A 94 -10.44 -6.69 -13.12
N LEU A 95 -9.91 -7.91 -13.30
CA LEU A 95 -10.45 -8.86 -14.28
C LEU A 95 -11.86 -9.34 -13.90
N ALA A 96 -12.13 -9.57 -12.60
CA ALA A 96 -13.44 -9.97 -12.13
C ALA A 96 -14.46 -8.84 -12.32
N LEU A 97 -14.05 -7.59 -12.02
CA LEU A 97 -14.87 -6.41 -12.28
C LEU A 97 -15.15 -6.22 -13.77
N TRP A 98 -14.12 -6.36 -14.61
CA TRP A 98 -14.27 -6.28 -16.07
C TRP A 98 -15.31 -7.27 -16.58
N ARG A 99 -15.22 -8.55 -16.17
CA ARG A 99 -16.18 -9.59 -16.54
C ARG A 99 -17.60 -9.27 -16.04
N LEU A 100 -17.73 -8.77 -14.81
CA LEU A 100 -19.02 -8.36 -14.24
C LEU A 100 -19.72 -7.30 -15.09
N LEU A 101 -18.97 -6.33 -15.62
CA LEU A 101 -19.51 -5.19 -16.37
C LEU A 101 -19.63 -5.46 -17.86
N ARG A 102 -18.72 -6.26 -18.44
CA ARG A 102 -18.67 -6.56 -19.88
C ARG A 102 -20.00 -7.09 -20.37
N ASP A 103 -20.58 -8.04 -19.65
CA ASP A 103 -21.79 -8.74 -20.09
C ASP A 103 -23.07 -7.95 -19.77
N ARG A 104 -22.94 -6.78 -19.12
CA ARG A 104 -24.07 -5.96 -18.65
C ARG A 104 -24.16 -4.57 -19.28
N HIS A 105 -23.18 -4.17 -20.09
CA HIS A 105 -23.13 -2.81 -20.64
C HIS A 105 -24.38 -2.43 -21.46
N GLU A 106 -24.96 -3.38 -22.20
CA GLU A 106 -26.18 -3.17 -22.99
C GLU A 106 -27.42 -2.95 -22.11
N GLU A 107 -27.44 -3.49 -20.90
CA GLU A 107 -28.58 -3.39 -19.97
C GLU A 107 -28.82 -1.93 -19.51
N PHE A 108 -27.82 -1.06 -19.64
CA PHE A 108 -27.86 0.32 -19.18
C PHE A 108 -27.86 1.35 -20.32
N ALA A 109 -27.95 0.90 -21.58
CA ALA A 109 -28.02 1.78 -22.74
C ALA A 109 -29.24 2.75 -22.69
N GLY A 110 -30.33 2.33 -22.04
CA GLY A 110 -31.52 3.15 -21.81
C GLY A 110 -31.54 3.95 -20.49
N GLY A 111 -30.46 3.91 -19.70
CA GLY A 111 -30.36 4.67 -18.43
C GLY A 111 -30.15 6.17 -18.63
N THR A 112 -30.20 6.93 -17.54
CA THR A 112 -29.83 8.35 -17.53
C THR A 112 -28.33 8.55 -17.77
N ASP A 113 -27.93 9.78 -18.10
CA ASP A 113 -26.52 10.08 -18.35
C ASP A 113 -25.66 9.88 -17.11
N GLU A 114 -26.15 10.22 -15.91
CA GLU A 114 -25.46 9.92 -14.63
C GLU A 114 -25.21 8.42 -14.46
N GLU A 115 -26.22 7.58 -14.71
CA GLU A 115 -26.10 6.13 -14.56
C GLU A 115 -25.11 5.53 -15.57
N LYS A 116 -25.14 6.01 -16.81
CA LYS A 116 -24.21 5.58 -17.86
C LYS A 116 -22.78 6.01 -17.52
N ALA A 117 -22.61 7.25 -17.07
CA ALA A 117 -21.33 7.81 -16.70
C ALA A 117 -20.68 7.02 -15.56
N GLU A 118 -21.44 6.67 -14.50
CA GLU A 118 -20.92 5.91 -13.36
C GLU A 118 -20.47 4.49 -13.76
N LEU A 119 -21.18 3.83 -14.67
CA LEU A 119 -20.80 2.49 -15.15
C LEU A 119 -19.59 2.52 -16.10
N LEU A 120 -19.53 3.50 -17.01
CA LEU A 120 -18.36 3.71 -17.86
C LEU A 120 -17.12 4.04 -17.02
N CYS A 121 -17.29 4.86 -15.99
CA CYS A 121 -16.27 5.19 -15.02
C CYS A 121 -15.73 3.94 -14.31
N LEU A 122 -16.61 3.09 -13.77
CA LEU A 122 -16.20 1.84 -13.10
C LEU A 122 -15.52 0.85 -14.06
N LYS A 123 -15.97 0.78 -15.32
CA LYS A 123 -15.33 -0.04 -16.37
C LYS A 123 -13.96 0.53 -16.77
N GLY A 124 -13.84 1.85 -16.86
CA GLY A 124 -12.59 2.55 -17.12
C GLY A 124 -11.56 2.31 -16.01
N LEU A 125 -12.00 2.28 -14.75
CA LEU A 125 -11.15 1.89 -13.62
C LEU A 125 -10.65 0.44 -13.76
N ALA A 126 -11.50 -0.51 -14.15
CA ALA A 126 -11.07 -1.89 -14.41
C ALA A 126 -10.03 -1.97 -15.54
N ALA A 127 -10.25 -1.26 -16.65
CA ALA A 127 -9.29 -1.19 -17.77
C ALA A 127 -7.96 -0.56 -17.33
N CYS A 128 -8.02 0.51 -16.56
CA CYS A 128 -6.85 1.20 -15.99
C CYS A 128 -5.99 0.25 -15.15
N GLU A 129 -6.62 -0.51 -14.25
CA GLU A 129 -5.93 -1.47 -13.39
C GLU A 129 -5.35 -2.67 -14.16
N LEU A 130 -6.01 -3.07 -15.26
CA LEU A 130 -5.49 -4.04 -16.24
C LEU A 130 -4.40 -3.46 -17.16
N ARG A 131 -4.10 -2.16 -17.04
CA ARG A 131 -3.18 -1.40 -17.90
C ARG A 131 -3.58 -1.37 -19.38
N ASP A 132 -4.86 -1.58 -19.70
CA ASP A 132 -5.45 -1.27 -21.00
C ASP A 132 -5.76 0.22 -21.08
N PHE A 133 -4.68 1.02 -21.16
CA PHE A 133 -4.76 2.48 -21.03
C PHE A 133 -5.54 3.15 -22.15
N SER A 134 -5.47 2.60 -23.37
CA SER A 134 -6.23 3.14 -24.50
C SER A 134 -7.74 3.03 -24.27
N ASN A 135 -8.19 1.87 -23.79
CA ASN A 135 -9.60 1.65 -23.46
C ASN A 135 -10.03 2.43 -22.20
N ALA A 136 -9.17 2.48 -21.19
CA ALA A 136 -9.42 3.29 -19.99
C ALA A 136 -9.63 4.77 -20.37
N GLU A 137 -8.76 5.34 -21.20
CA GLU A 137 -8.86 6.71 -21.69
C GLU A 137 -10.19 6.97 -22.42
N GLN A 138 -10.60 6.06 -23.32
CA GLN A 138 -11.86 6.18 -24.06
C GLN A 138 -13.09 6.11 -23.14
N LEU A 139 -13.10 5.15 -22.21
CA LEU A 139 -14.20 4.94 -21.26
C LEU A 139 -14.35 6.12 -20.31
N LEU A 140 -13.23 6.61 -19.75
CA LEU A 140 -13.24 7.75 -18.84
C LEU A 140 -13.63 9.05 -19.55
N THR A 141 -13.15 9.28 -20.77
CA THR A 141 -13.54 10.45 -21.57
C THR A 141 -15.04 10.44 -21.87
N SER A 142 -15.59 9.27 -22.19
CA SER A 142 -17.03 9.12 -22.43
C SER A 142 -17.85 9.33 -21.15
N ALA A 143 -17.37 8.84 -20.00
CA ALA A 143 -18.01 9.07 -18.71
C ALA A 143 -18.02 10.57 -18.33
N GLU A 144 -16.89 11.26 -18.49
CA GLU A 144 -16.76 12.69 -18.23
C GLU A 144 -17.62 13.56 -19.17
N ALA A 145 -17.83 13.13 -20.41
CA ALA A 145 -18.70 13.83 -21.35
C ALA A 145 -20.18 13.74 -20.96
N LEU A 146 -20.60 12.61 -20.37
CA LEU A 146 -21.98 12.39 -19.92
C LEU A 146 -22.29 13.09 -18.60
N ASP A 147 -21.35 13.13 -17.65
CA ASP A 147 -21.52 13.79 -16.36
C ASP A 147 -20.25 14.59 -15.97
N PRO A 148 -20.05 15.78 -16.56
CA PRO A 148 -18.83 16.56 -16.39
C PRO A 148 -18.67 17.16 -14.99
N ALA A 149 -19.76 17.28 -14.23
CA ALA A 149 -19.80 17.91 -12.92
C ALA A 149 -19.58 16.91 -11.78
N ARG A 150 -19.44 15.61 -12.05
CA ARG A 150 -19.27 14.57 -11.03
C ARG A 150 -17.81 14.46 -10.56
N PRO A 151 -17.49 14.86 -9.32
CA PRO A 151 -16.12 14.82 -8.79
C PRO A 151 -15.49 13.43 -8.85
N TRP A 152 -16.27 12.40 -8.54
CA TRP A 152 -15.81 11.02 -8.47
C TRP A 152 -15.38 10.45 -9.83
N ILE A 153 -16.00 10.90 -10.93
CA ILE A 153 -15.63 10.48 -12.28
C ILE A 153 -14.28 11.08 -12.64
N ARG A 154 -14.08 12.38 -12.41
CA ARG A 154 -12.79 13.05 -12.58
C ARG A 154 -11.69 12.44 -11.73
N LEU A 155 -12.00 11.94 -10.54
CA LEU A 155 -11.00 11.27 -9.70
C LEU A 155 -10.42 9.99 -10.37
N GLN A 156 -11.17 9.31 -11.23
CA GLN A 156 -10.63 8.16 -11.96
C GLN A 156 -9.60 8.58 -13.03
N ARG A 157 -9.66 9.83 -13.54
CA ARG A 157 -8.62 10.40 -14.40
C ARG A 157 -7.29 10.48 -13.66
N ALA A 158 -7.31 10.95 -12.42
CA ALA A 158 -6.12 10.96 -11.57
C ALA A 158 -5.56 9.56 -11.38
N ARG A 159 -6.43 8.55 -11.17
CA ARG A 159 -6.00 7.15 -11.08
C ARG A 159 -5.33 6.66 -12.37
N LEU A 160 -5.84 7.03 -13.54
CA LEU A 160 -5.20 6.72 -14.82
C LEU A 160 -3.80 7.32 -14.93
N PHE A 161 -3.65 8.61 -14.61
CA PHE A 161 -2.33 9.26 -14.62
C PHE A 161 -1.35 8.62 -13.63
N GLU A 162 -1.80 8.26 -12.42
CA GLU A 162 -0.97 7.53 -11.46
C GLU A 162 -0.47 6.19 -12.04
N ARG A 163 -1.34 5.41 -12.71
CA ARG A 163 -0.97 4.12 -13.32
C ARG A 163 -0.09 4.25 -14.55
N LEU A 164 -0.11 5.40 -15.21
CA LEU A 164 0.82 5.82 -16.27
C LEU A 164 2.13 6.40 -15.73
N ASP A 165 2.34 6.38 -14.40
CA ASP A 165 3.52 6.95 -13.74
C ASP A 165 3.64 8.48 -13.91
N ARG A 166 2.52 9.18 -14.14
CA ARG A 166 2.38 10.64 -14.24
C ARG A 166 1.76 11.23 -12.97
N VAL A 167 2.48 11.17 -11.86
CA VAL A 167 1.93 11.46 -10.51
C VAL A 167 1.57 12.94 -10.34
N GLU A 168 2.32 13.85 -10.92
CA GLU A 168 2.06 15.29 -10.90
C GLU A 168 0.76 15.63 -11.65
N ASP A 169 0.54 15.03 -12.82
CA ASP A 169 -0.71 15.19 -13.57
C ASP A 169 -1.89 14.59 -12.81
N ALA A 170 -1.67 13.46 -12.12
CA ALA A 170 -2.68 12.89 -11.22
C ALA A 170 -3.04 13.86 -10.09
N LEU A 171 -2.06 14.58 -9.54
CA LEU A 171 -2.28 15.55 -8.47
C LEU A 171 -3.10 16.76 -8.98
N VAL A 172 -2.82 17.24 -10.19
CA VAL A 172 -3.60 18.30 -10.85
C VAL A 172 -5.04 17.84 -11.07
N ALA A 173 -5.25 16.68 -11.70
CA ALA A 173 -6.59 16.13 -11.96
C ALA A 173 -7.39 15.88 -10.67
N THR A 174 -6.70 15.53 -9.57
CA THR A 174 -7.35 15.39 -8.25
C THR A 174 -7.80 16.74 -7.70
N GLY A 175 -7.03 17.81 -7.91
CA GLY A 175 -7.41 19.18 -7.57
C GLY A 175 -8.67 19.60 -8.31
N GLU A 176 -8.69 19.42 -9.63
CA GLU A 176 -9.86 19.70 -10.49
C GLU A 176 -11.10 18.92 -10.02
N ALA A 177 -10.94 17.66 -9.63
CA ALA A 177 -12.03 16.85 -9.09
C ALA A 177 -12.57 17.40 -7.75
N ILE A 178 -11.69 17.87 -6.86
CA ILE A 178 -12.09 18.48 -5.58
C ILE A 178 -12.87 19.78 -5.82
N ASP A 179 -12.42 20.61 -6.77
CA ASP A 179 -13.04 21.91 -7.08
C ASP A 179 -14.45 21.79 -7.66
N LEU A 180 -14.80 20.64 -8.24
CA LEU A 180 -16.18 20.34 -8.68
C LEU A 180 -17.14 20.06 -7.52
N HIS A 181 -16.63 19.69 -6.35
CA HIS A 181 -17.47 19.31 -5.23
C HIS A 181 -17.95 20.55 -4.46
N PRO A 182 -19.24 20.64 -4.08
CA PRO A 182 -19.80 21.84 -3.42
C PRO A 182 -19.26 22.09 -2.01
N HIS A 183 -18.53 21.13 -1.43
CA HIS A 183 -17.91 21.24 -0.11
C HIS A 183 -16.39 21.07 -0.22
N PRO A 184 -15.61 21.83 0.57
CA PRO A 184 -14.15 21.96 0.39
C PRO A 184 -13.37 20.66 0.61
N PHE A 185 -13.93 19.70 1.37
CA PHE A 185 -13.27 18.44 1.69
C PHE A 185 -14.08 17.26 1.16
N PHE A 186 -14.12 17.13 -0.17
CA PHE A 186 -14.58 15.90 -0.81
C PHE A 186 -13.68 14.73 -0.38
N ARG A 187 -14.20 13.87 0.51
CA ARG A 187 -13.43 12.82 1.18
C ARG A 187 -12.52 12.04 0.22
N ALA A 188 -13.05 11.54 -0.89
CA ALA A 188 -12.27 10.73 -1.82
C ALA A 188 -11.12 11.53 -2.47
N GLY A 189 -11.40 12.76 -2.90
CA GLY A 189 -10.38 13.65 -3.45
C GLY A 189 -9.28 13.97 -2.43
N VAL A 190 -9.64 14.22 -1.17
CA VAL A 190 -8.69 14.45 -0.08
C VAL A 190 -7.76 13.26 0.10
N GLN A 191 -8.31 12.04 0.20
CA GLN A 191 -7.49 10.83 0.42
C GLN A 191 -6.57 10.54 -0.76
N THR A 192 -7.07 10.69 -2.00
CA THR A 192 -6.26 10.53 -3.21
C THR A 192 -5.17 11.59 -3.29
N ARG A 193 -5.48 12.86 -2.99
CA ARG A 193 -4.50 13.94 -3.02
C ARG A 193 -3.39 13.71 -1.99
N ALA A 194 -3.74 13.31 -0.77
CA ALA A 194 -2.77 12.96 0.26
C ALA A 194 -1.87 11.78 -0.17
N HIS A 195 -2.45 10.73 -0.76
CA HIS A 195 -1.68 9.59 -1.31
C HIS A 195 -0.70 10.03 -2.41
N LEU A 196 -1.16 10.84 -3.36
CA LEU A 196 -0.30 11.34 -4.44
C LEU A 196 0.82 12.27 -3.91
N LEU A 197 0.55 13.06 -2.87
CA LEU A 197 1.58 13.85 -2.20
C LEU A 197 2.65 12.96 -1.54
N GLN A 198 2.27 11.85 -0.89
CA GLN A 198 3.24 10.89 -0.35
C GLN A 198 4.08 10.23 -1.45
N LEU A 199 3.46 9.89 -2.60
CA LEU A 199 4.18 9.35 -3.75
C LEU A 199 5.22 10.33 -4.32
N LEU A 200 5.03 11.63 -4.09
CA LEU A 200 5.94 12.72 -4.46
C LEU A 200 6.88 13.13 -3.32
N ASP A 201 6.94 12.37 -2.22
CA ASP A 201 7.77 12.67 -1.04
C ASP A 201 7.40 14.02 -0.38
N ARG A 202 6.12 14.40 -0.43
CA ARG A 202 5.55 15.67 0.10
C ARG A 202 4.67 15.42 1.33
N ASP A 203 5.17 14.63 2.27
CA ASP A 203 4.43 14.19 3.47
C ASP A 203 3.92 15.35 4.34
N GLY A 204 4.70 16.44 4.46
CA GLY A 204 4.27 17.63 5.21
C GLY A 204 2.98 18.26 4.68
N GLU A 205 2.83 18.32 3.35
CA GLU A 205 1.63 18.83 2.70
C GLU A 205 0.45 17.84 2.82
N ALA A 206 0.73 16.53 2.73
CA ALA A 206 -0.28 15.50 2.94
C ALA A 206 -0.84 15.55 4.36
N ILE A 207 0.02 15.67 5.38
CA ILE A 207 -0.37 15.81 6.79
C ILE A 207 -1.22 17.07 6.98
N ALA A 208 -0.76 18.23 6.47
CA ALA A 208 -1.49 19.48 6.61
C ALA A 208 -2.88 19.41 5.97
N LEU A 209 -3.00 18.81 4.78
CA LEU A 209 -4.27 18.59 4.09
C LEU A 209 -5.22 17.72 4.92
N LEU A 210 -4.73 16.59 5.44
CA LEU A 210 -5.55 15.66 6.21
C LEU A 210 -5.99 16.24 7.56
N GLN A 211 -5.12 17.03 8.21
CA GLN A 211 -5.47 17.77 9.44
C GLN A 211 -6.55 18.83 9.16
N ALA A 212 -6.41 19.59 8.08
CA ALA A 212 -7.41 20.57 7.67
C ALA A 212 -8.76 19.91 7.35
N ALA A 213 -8.74 18.72 6.74
CA ALA A 213 -9.95 17.95 6.49
C ALA A 213 -10.60 17.45 7.80
N ASP A 214 -9.87 16.80 8.71
CA ASP A 214 -10.44 16.30 9.99
C ASP A 214 -11.05 17.41 10.86
N ALA A 215 -10.57 18.65 10.74
CA ALA A 215 -11.16 19.81 11.41
C ALA A 215 -12.59 20.13 10.93
N VAL A 216 -12.98 19.69 9.73
CA VAL A 216 -14.26 20.02 9.08
C VAL A 216 -15.17 18.81 8.89
N ILE A 217 -14.61 17.65 8.55
CA ILE A 217 -15.38 16.43 8.25
C ILE A 217 -15.26 15.38 9.35
N GLN A 218 -16.30 14.58 9.51
CA GLN A 218 -16.36 13.46 10.45
C GLN A 218 -16.11 12.16 9.69
N ASN A 219 -14.84 11.81 9.41
CA ASN A 219 -14.52 10.64 8.58
C ASN A 219 -13.34 9.82 9.13
N GLY A 220 -13.63 8.60 9.60
CA GLY A 220 -12.61 7.69 10.13
C GLY A 220 -11.48 7.39 9.14
N PRO A 221 -11.77 6.96 7.89
CA PRO A 221 -10.74 6.66 6.90
C PRO A 221 -9.72 7.79 6.64
N VAL A 222 -10.16 9.06 6.62
CA VAL A 222 -9.26 10.22 6.47
C VAL A 222 -8.28 10.31 7.65
N VAL A 223 -8.78 10.12 8.88
CA VAL A 223 -7.94 10.15 10.08
C VAL A 223 -7.04 8.91 10.19
N ALA A 224 -7.50 7.75 9.72
CA ALA A 224 -6.65 6.55 9.65
C ALA A 224 -5.46 6.77 8.70
N GLN A 225 -5.68 7.46 7.57
CA GLN A 225 -4.59 7.87 6.68
C GLN A 225 -3.66 8.86 7.37
N LEU A 226 -4.18 9.88 8.07
CA LEU A 226 -3.37 10.81 8.84
C LEU A 226 -2.49 10.10 9.88
N TYR A 227 -3.06 9.15 10.63
CA TYR A 227 -2.33 8.29 11.55
C TYR A 227 -1.16 7.58 10.86
N ALA A 228 -1.40 6.97 9.69
CA ALA A 228 -0.37 6.25 8.96
C ALA A 228 0.82 7.17 8.63
N ILE A 229 0.58 8.31 7.98
CA ILE A 229 1.64 9.25 7.59
C ILE A 229 2.40 9.79 8.80
N LEU A 230 1.69 10.15 9.89
CA LEU A 230 2.32 10.61 11.13
C LEU A 230 3.21 9.53 11.75
N SER A 231 2.75 8.28 11.79
CA SER A 231 3.52 7.16 12.33
C SER A 231 4.78 6.87 11.50
N GLU A 232 4.69 7.01 10.18
CA GLU A 232 5.79 6.81 9.23
C GLU A 232 6.86 7.90 9.38
N ASN A 233 6.43 9.13 9.67
CA ASN A 233 7.30 10.27 9.93
C ASN A 233 7.81 10.32 11.39
N GLY A 234 7.59 9.27 12.18
CA GLY A 234 8.04 9.19 13.57
C GLY A 234 7.36 10.20 14.51
N ARG A 235 6.26 10.84 14.10
CA ARG A 235 5.49 11.83 14.88
C ARG A 235 4.53 11.10 15.82
N TRP A 236 5.07 10.26 16.69
CA TRP A 236 4.31 9.26 17.46
C TRP A 236 3.26 9.85 18.41
N SER A 237 3.52 11.00 19.04
CA SER A 237 2.53 11.66 19.90
C SER A 237 1.32 12.20 19.13
N GLU A 238 1.54 12.71 17.92
CA GLU A 238 0.46 13.14 17.03
C GLU A 238 -0.27 11.94 16.42
N ALA A 239 0.48 10.89 16.08
CA ALA A 239 -0.10 9.62 15.63
C ALA A 239 -1.02 9.02 16.72
N GLU A 240 -0.64 9.06 18.00
CA GLU A 240 -1.53 8.65 19.10
C GLU A 240 -2.86 9.41 19.07
N THR A 241 -2.80 10.74 18.93
CA THR A 241 -3.98 11.58 18.88
C THR A 241 -4.87 11.24 17.68
N ALA A 242 -4.27 11.05 16.50
CA ALA A 242 -4.98 10.65 15.29
C ALA A 242 -5.61 9.25 15.45
N LEU A 243 -4.93 8.29 16.08
CA LEU A 243 -5.46 6.94 16.29
C LEU A 243 -6.70 6.96 17.20
N GLU A 244 -6.67 7.72 18.30
CA GLU A 244 -7.84 7.87 19.18
C GLU A 244 -8.99 8.61 18.50
N ARG A 245 -8.66 9.63 17.69
CA ARG A 245 -9.64 10.31 16.84
C ARG A 245 -10.28 9.36 15.84
N PHE A 246 -9.51 8.48 15.20
CA PHE A 246 -10.03 7.44 14.29
C PHE A 246 -11.02 6.50 15.00
N VAL A 247 -10.70 6.06 16.22
CA VAL A 247 -11.59 5.21 17.03
C VAL A 247 -12.90 5.93 17.34
N ALA A 248 -12.83 7.21 17.74
CA ALA A 248 -14.02 8.01 18.01
C ALA A 248 -14.91 8.21 16.77
N LEU A 249 -14.31 8.31 15.58
CA LEU A 249 -15.01 8.41 14.29
C LEU A 249 -15.49 7.06 13.73
N SER A 250 -15.23 5.96 14.43
CA SER A 250 -15.55 4.60 13.98
C SER A 250 -16.46 3.84 14.96
N PRO A 251 -17.67 4.34 15.26
CA PRO A 251 -18.55 3.75 16.28
C PRO A 251 -19.13 2.38 15.89
N LEU A 252 -18.93 1.92 14.66
CA LEU A 252 -19.34 0.59 14.19
C LEU A 252 -18.16 -0.39 14.10
N LEU A 253 -16.99 -0.05 14.66
CA LEU A 253 -15.75 -0.81 14.58
C LEU A 253 -15.97 -2.33 14.65
N GLU A 254 -15.63 -3.06 13.61
CA GLU A 254 -15.73 -4.52 13.59
C GLU A 254 -14.49 -5.18 14.22
N LYS A 255 -14.58 -6.47 14.57
CA LYS A 255 -13.51 -7.20 15.26
C LYS A 255 -12.12 -7.05 14.60
N PRO A 256 -11.94 -7.24 13.28
CA PRO A 256 -10.63 -7.10 12.66
C PRO A 256 -10.02 -5.70 12.82
N LEU A 257 -10.87 -4.67 12.76
CA LEU A 257 -10.41 -3.30 12.88
C LEU A 257 -10.12 -2.93 14.34
N ARG A 258 -10.83 -3.53 15.31
CA ARG A 258 -10.46 -3.46 16.74
C ARG A 258 -9.10 -4.08 17.03
N GLU A 259 -8.82 -5.24 16.45
CA GLU A 259 -7.52 -5.91 16.58
C GLU A 259 -6.41 -5.04 15.96
N TRP A 260 -6.66 -4.48 14.77
CA TRP A 260 -5.74 -3.52 14.16
C TRP A 260 -5.48 -2.30 15.07
N VAL A 261 -6.53 -1.70 15.66
CA VAL A 261 -6.38 -0.57 16.60
C VAL A 261 -5.55 -0.98 17.83
N ALA A 262 -5.79 -2.15 18.41
CA ALA A 262 -5.01 -2.63 19.55
C ALA A 262 -3.52 -2.81 19.17
N ALA A 263 -3.22 -3.35 17.99
CA ALA A 263 -1.85 -3.45 17.48
C ALA A 263 -1.20 -2.08 17.28
N GLN A 264 -1.95 -1.11 16.73
CA GLN A 264 -1.46 0.26 16.56
C GLN A 264 -1.23 0.96 17.91
N ARG A 265 -2.11 0.79 18.90
CA ARG A 265 -1.92 1.33 20.25
C ARG A 265 -0.69 0.74 20.92
N ALA A 266 -0.45 -0.57 20.77
CA ALA A 266 0.76 -1.21 21.26
C ALA A 266 2.02 -0.61 20.61
N ARG A 267 2.00 -0.42 19.29
CA ARG A 267 3.10 0.18 18.51
C ARG A 267 3.36 1.64 18.92
N VAL A 268 2.33 2.46 19.01
CA VAL A 268 2.43 3.86 19.46
C VAL A 268 2.99 3.93 20.88
N ALA A 269 2.43 3.17 21.82
CA ALA A 269 2.90 3.15 23.20
C ALA A 269 4.39 2.74 23.29
N TYR A 270 4.81 1.78 22.47
CA TYR A 270 6.21 1.36 22.39
C TYR A 270 7.13 2.49 21.90
N HIS A 271 6.78 3.16 20.80
CA HIS A 271 7.63 4.23 20.26
C HIS A 271 7.68 5.50 21.12
N VAL A 272 6.67 5.76 21.96
CA VAL A 272 6.74 6.84 22.95
C VAL A 272 7.34 6.40 24.30
N GLY A 273 7.89 5.19 24.39
CA GLY A 273 8.59 4.67 25.58
C GLY A 273 7.70 4.10 26.69
N ARG A 274 6.38 3.96 26.47
CA ARG A 274 5.43 3.40 27.44
C ARG A 274 5.32 1.88 27.28
N ARG A 275 6.39 1.16 27.64
CA ARG A 275 6.53 -0.30 27.44
C ARG A 275 5.44 -1.13 28.11
N ASP A 276 5.06 -0.80 29.34
CA ASP A 276 4.01 -1.53 30.07
C ASP A 276 2.64 -1.42 29.38
N ILE A 277 2.31 -0.23 28.89
CA ILE A 277 1.08 0.03 28.12
C ILE A 277 1.13 -0.72 26.78
N ALA A 278 2.29 -0.70 26.11
CA ALA A 278 2.50 -1.45 24.88
C ALA A 278 2.29 -2.96 25.07
N ALA A 279 2.84 -3.52 26.15
CA ALA A 279 2.68 -4.94 26.50
C ALA A 279 1.22 -5.26 26.83
N GLY A 280 0.53 -4.37 27.54
CA GLY A 280 -0.90 -4.49 27.85
C GLY A 280 -1.75 -4.65 26.59
N PHE A 281 -1.60 -3.77 25.60
CA PHE A 281 -2.32 -3.89 24.33
C PHE A 281 -1.89 -5.11 23.51
N ALA A 282 -0.59 -5.38 23.42
CA ALA A 282 -0.08 -6.52 22.65
C ALA A 282 -0.62 -7.87 23.17
N ARG A 283 -0.81 -8.03 24.49
CA ARG A 283 -1.42 -9.25 25.09
C ARG A 283 -2.89 -9.45 24.75
N THR A 284 -3.59 -8.41 24.29
CA THR A 284 -4.99 -8.54 23.85
C THR A 284 -5.13 -9.19 22.47
N LEU A 285 -4.03 -9.31 21.73
CA LEU A 285 -3.97 -9.87 20.39
C LEU A 285 -3.64 -11.35 20.44
N ASP A 286 -4.35 -12.13 19.63
CA ASP A 286 -4.26 -13.59 19.60
C ASP A 286 -3.38 -14.08 18.44
N ASP A 287 -2.10 -13.69 18.48
CA ASP A 287 -1.09 -14.16 17.54
C ASP A 287 0.32 -14.22 18.16
N ASP A 288 1.17 -15.07 17.58
CA ASP A 288 2.51 -15.35 18.11
C ASP A 288 3.48 -14.17 17.98
N PHE A 289 3.24 -13.25 17.04
CA PHE A 289 4.08 -12.06 16.88
C PHE A 289 3.87 -11.11 18.06
N HIS A 290 2.62 -10.75 18.36
CA HIS A 290 2.32 -9.85 19.47
C HIS A 290 2.56 -10.47 20.84
N ARG A 291 2.41 -11.80 20.98
CA ARG A 291 2.78 -12.52 22.22
C ARG A 291 4.27 -12.38 22.53
N ARG A 292 5.15 -12.68 21.57
CA ARG A 292 6.61 -12.52 21.70
C ARG A 292 7.01 -11.06 21.93
N PHE A 293 6.35 -10.13 21.25
CA PHE A 293 6.58 -8.69 21.46
C PHE A 293 6.23 -8.27 22.89
N ALA A 294 5.07 -8.70 23.41
CA ALA A 294 4.66 -8.43 24.78
C ALA A 294 5.61 -9.02 25.84
N GLU A 295 6.14 -10.22 25.59
CA GLU A 295 7.15 -10.85 26.46
C GLU A 295 8.44 -10.02 26.50
N LYS A 296 8.97 -9.64 25.33
CA LYS A 296 10.20 -8.83 25.23
C LYS A 296 10.07 -7.45 25.86
N LEU A 297 8.87 -6.85 25.84
CA LEU A 297 8.62 -5.57 26.49
C LEU A 297 8.77 -5.60 28.01
N THR A 298 8.65 -6.77 28.66
CA THR A 298 8.82 -6.92 30.12
C THR A 298 10.28 -6.97 30.58
N GLY A 299 11.20 -7.26 29.67
CA GLY A 299 12.64 -7.26 29.93
C GLY A 299 13.30 -5.89 29.72
N GLU A 300 14.56 -5.80 30.12
CA GLU A 300 15.40 -4.65 29.81
C GLU A 300 15.53 -4.48 28.28
N PRO A 301 15.42 -3.24 27.76
CA PRO A 301 15.61 -2.97 26.35
C PRO A 301 17.00 -3.46 25.89
N PRO A 302 17.09 -4.20 24.77
CA PRO A 302 18.38 -4.64 24.25
C PRO A 302 19.23 -3.44 23.82
N GLU A 303 20.56 -3.60 23.88
CA GLU A 303 21.47 -2.61 23.31
C GLU A 303 21.16 -2.41 21.82
N ARG A 304 21.15 -1.15 21.37
CA ARG A 304 20.71 -0.76 20.01
C ARG A 304 19.38 -1.43 19.66
N GLU A 305 18.36 -1.17 20.49
CA GLU A 305 17.03 -1.82 20.38
C GLU A 305 16.43 -1.73 18.98
N ARG A 306 16.54 -0.56 18.36
CA ARG A 306 16.09 -0.28 16.99
C ARG A 306 17.15 0.54 16.27
N VAL A 307 17.47 0.15 15.05
CA VAL A 307 18.34 0.92 14.14
C VAL A 307 17.58 1.17 12.85
N HIS A 308 17.58 2.41 12.38
CA HIS A 308 17.01 2.82 11.11
C HIS A 308 18.03 3.69 10.39
N LEU A 309 18.40 3.29 9.18
CA LEU A 309 19.26 4.04 8.28
C LEU A 309 18.36 4.88 7.37
N GLU A 310 18.68 6.16 7.22
CA GLU A 310 17.89 7.13 6.47
C GLU A 310 18.04 6.94 4.95
N VAL A 311 17.50 5.83 4.45
CA VAL A 311 17.37 5.54 3.02
C VAL A 311 16.02 6.08 2.55
N GLY A 312 16.08 7.17 1.77
CA GLY A 312 14.91 7.87 1.26
C GLY A 312 14.04 7.04 0.31
N PHE A 313 12.82 7.51 0.07
CA PHE A 313 11.90 6.87 -0.87
C PHE A 313 12.25 7.21 -2.32
N VAL A 314 12.27 6.18 -3.17
CA VAL A 314 12.31 6.34 -4.63
C VAL A 314 11.18 5.50 -5.18
N ARG A 315 10.17 6.17 -5.72
CA ARG A 315 9.00 5.50 -6.32
C ARG A 315 9.44 4.70 -7.55
N GLN A 316 9.08 3.41 -7.59
CA GLN A 316 9.19 2.62 -8.82
C GLN A 316 8.13 3.03 -9.84
N HIS A 317 8.48 2.90 -11.11
CA HIS A 317 7.51 2.81 -12.19
C HIS A 317 7.05 1.36 -12.33
N PHE A 318 6.15 1.09 -13.28
CA PHE A 318 5.69 -0.26 -13.52
C PHE A 318 6.84 -1.24 -13.78
N LYS A 319 6.99 -2.23 -12.88
CA LYS A 319 8.02 -3.29 -12.92
C LYS A 319 9.48 -2.77 -12.84
N THR A 320 9.73 -1.65 -12.14
CA THR A 320 11.11 -1.13 -11.94
C THR A 320 11.56 -1.16 -10.47
N CYS A 321 11.11 -2.15 -9.68
CA CYS A 321 11.47 -2.27 -8.27
C CYS A 321 13.00 -2.30 -8.02
N ALA A 322 13.76 -3.04 -8.83
CA ALA A 322 15.21 -3.13 -8.69
C ALA A 322 15.90 -1.77 -8.95
N PRO A 323 15.73 -1.11 -10.12
CA PRO A 323 16.25 0.23 -10.36
C PRO A 323 15.91 1.26 -9.26
N ALA A 324 14.66 1.29 -8.79
CA ALA A 324 14.24 2.22 -7.75
C ALA A 324 14.94 1.93 -6.40
N THR A 325 15.07 0.65 -6.04
CA THR A 325 15.80 0.22 -4.84
C THR A 325 17.29 0.59 -4.92
N LEU A 326 17.93 0.35 -6.06
CA LEU A 326 19.32 0.71 -6.30
C LEU A 326 19.53 2.22 -6.25
N ALA A 327 18.61 3.01 -6.82
CA ALA A 327 18.65 4.47 -6.74
C ALA A 327 18.52 4.98 -5.30
N ALA A 328 17.62 4.41 -4.49
CA ALA A 328 17.44 4.78 -3.09
C ALA A 328 18.71 4.53 -2.27
N LEU A 329 19.31 3.36 -2.44
CA LEU A 329 20.57 2.99 -1.79
C LEU A 329 21.76 3.78 -2.36
N GLY A 330 21.74 4.13 -3.65
CA GLY A 330 22.69 5.03 -4.29
C GLY A 330 22.75 6.40 -3.64
N ARG A 331 21.57 7.01 -3.43
CA ARG A 331 21.41 8.30 -2.72
C ARG A 331 21.95 8.24 -1.29
N TYR A 332 21.71 7.13 -0.57
CA TYR A 332 22.24 6.94 0.79
C TYR A 332 23.78 7.00 0.83
N TRP A 333 24.44 6.49 -0.20
CA TRP A 333 25.90 6.50 -0.32
C TRP A 333 26.46 7.73 -1.05
N GLU A 334 25.62 8.72 -1.38
CA GLU A 334 25.99 9.90 -2.18
C GLU A 334 26.63 9.54 -3.55
N MET A 335 26.23 8.39 -4.11
CA MET A 335 26.70 7.91 -5.40
C MET A 335 25.65 8.20 -6.48
N PRO A 336 26.07 8.52 -7.72
CA PRO A 336 25.14 8.78 -8.82
C PRO A 336 24.37 7.51 -9.17
N ALA A 337 23.04 7.56 -8.99
CA ALA A 337 22.13 6.49 -9.33
C ALA A 337 20.77 7.08 -9.72
N GLU A 338 20.65 7.59 -10.95
CA GLU A 338 19.36 8.06 -11.45
C GLU A 338 18.47 6.88 -11.85
N HIS A 339 17.31 6.78 -11.19
CA HIS A 339 16.33 5.70 -11.38
C HIS A 339 15.97 5.46 -12.86
N LEU A 340 15.78 6.52 -13.66
CA LEU A 340 15.39 6.37 -15.07
C LEU A 340 16.53 5.82 -15.94
N GLN A 341 17.76 6.26 -15.71
CA GLN A 341 18.94 5.75 -16.40
C GLN A 341 19.20 4.29 -16.04
N LEU A 342 18.99 3.93 -14.76
CA LEU A 342 19.02 2.55 -14.28
C LEU A 342 17.95 1.67 -14.94
N ALA A 343 16.72 2.17 -15.03
CA ALA A 343 15.61 1.44 -15.64
C ALA A 343 15.85 1.22 -17.14
N GLU A 344 16.32 2.22 -17.87
CA GLU A 344 16.63 2.12 -19.30
C GLU A 344 17.81 1.16 -19.58
N ALA A 345 18.83 1.16 -18.71
CA ALA A 345 19.99 0.28 -18.85
C ALA A 345 19.69 -1.19 -18.45
N MET A 346 18.69 -1.45 -17.60
CA MET A 346 18.53 -2.73 -16.92
C MET A 346 17.17 -3.43 -17.09
N CYS A 347 16.11 -2.73 -17.52
CA CYS A 347 14.75 -3.28 -17.54
C CYS A 347 14.19 -3.44 -18.96
N TYR A 348 14.57 -4.54 -19.64
CA TYR A 348 13.77 -5.08 -20.74
C TYR A 348 13.20 -6.44 -20.31
N ASP A 349 11.89 -6.48 -20.05
CA ASP A 349 11.16 -7.67 -19.56
C ASP A 349 11.63 -8.20 -18.18
N GLY A 350 12.01 -7.28 -17.28
CA GLY A 350 12.60 -7.54 -15.97
C GLY A 350 14.12 -7.36 -15.98
N THR A 351 14.75 -7.48 -14.82
CA THR A 351 16.22 -7.36 -14.70
C THR A 351 16.81 -8.61 -14.08
N PRO A 352 17.47 -9.48 -14.86
CA PRO A 352 18.22 -10.61 -14.31
C PRO A 352 19.26 -10.14 -13.29
N HIS A 353 19.37 -10.82 -12.15
CA HIS A 353 20.30 -10.44 -11.06
C HIS A 353 21.74 -10.16 -11.52
N TRP A 354 22.25 -10.95 -12.49
CA TRP A 354 23.61 -10.78 -13.00
C TRP A 354 23.83 -9.42 -13.70
N GLN A 355 22.82 -8.85 -14.36
CA GLN A 355 22.93 -7.52 -14.99
C GLN A 355 22.99 -6.41 -13.93
N GLN A 356 22.28 -6.60 -12.81
CA GLN A 356 22.29 -5.65 -11.69
C GLN A 356 23.68 -5.54 -11.08
N ARG A 357 24.29 -6.69 -10.82
CA ARG A 357 25.65 -6.76 -10.30
C ARG A 357 26.68 -6.23 -11.28
N GLN A 358 26.62 -6.64 -12.55
CA GLN A 358 27.56 -6.15 -13.57
C GLN A 358 27.47 -4.63 -13.70
N TRP A 359 26.26 -4.07 -13.76
CA TRP A 359 26.06 -2.62 -13.81
C TRP A 359 26.69 -1.94 -12.58
N ALA A 360 26.45 -2.45 -11.37
CA ALA A 360 27.00 -1.87 -10.16
C ALA A 360 28.54 -1.90 -10.17
N GLU A 361 29.15 -3.04 -10.50
CA GLU A 361 30.61 -3.17 -10.58
C GLU A 361 31.22 -2.23 -11.62
N ASP A 362 30.60 -2.10 -12.80
CA ASP A 362 31.03 -1.19 -13.88
C ASP A 362 30.95 0.29 -13.47
N HIS A 363 30.12 0.63 -12.47
CA HIS A 363 29.92 1.99 -11.96
C HIS A 363 30.63 2.23 -10.61
N GLY A 364 31.64 1.43 -10.29
CA GLY A 364 32.53 1.66 -9.14
C GLY A 364 31.97 1.19 -7.79
N TRP A 365 30.92 0.37 -7.80
CA TRP A 365 30.41 -0.27 -6.59
C TRP A 365 31.17 -1.54 -6.29
N LEU A 366 31.47 -1.75 -5.01
CA LEU A 366 31.86 -3.05 -4.51
C LEU A 366 30.59 -3.83 -4.15
N VAL A 367 30.38 -4.96 -4.82
CA VAL A 367 29.18 -5.80 -4.63
C VAL A 367 29.51 -7.07 -3.85
N ARG A 368 28.61 -7.45 -2.93
CA ARG A 368 28.59 -8.79 -2.31
C ARG A 368 27.17 -9.32 -2.28
N GLU A 369 26.98 -10.50 -2.87
CA GLU A 369 25.71 -11.22 -2.85
C GLU A 369 25.76 -12.33 -1.79
N PHE A 370 24.63 -12.61 -1.13
CA PHE A 370 24.58 -13.56 -0.02
C PHE A 370 23.15 -14.08 0.23
N SER A 371 23.02 -15.15 1.00
CA SER A 371 21.72 -15.60 1.53
C SER A 371 21.43 -14.88 2.85
N VAL A 372 20.34 -14.12 2.91
CA VAL A 372 20.03 -13.27 4.07
C VAL A 372 19.62 -14.12 5.27
N THR A 373 20.22 -13.84 6.43
CA THR A 373 19.81 -14.36 7.74
C THR A 373 19.51 -13.19 8.68
N GLY A 374 18.91 -13.46 9.84
CA GLY A 374 18.67 -12.42 10.84
C GLY A 374 19.98 -11.80 11.34
N GLU A 375 21.01 -12.64 11.53
CA GLU A 375 22.33 -12.26 12.01
C GLU A 375 23.08 -11.40 10.98
N SER A 376 23.12 -11.82 9.71
CA SER A 376 23.80 -11.05 8.67
C SER A 376 23.10 -9.71 8.40
N ALA A 377 21.76 -9.68 8.41
CA ALA A 377 21.00 -8.45 8.28
C ALA A 377 21.30 -7.47 9.41
N VAL A 378 21.25 -7.91 10.67
CA VAL A 378 21.55 -7.06 11.84
C VAL A 378 23.00 -6.57 11.79
N ALA A 379 23.96 -7.45 11.50
CA ALA A 379 25.38 -7.09 11.48
C ALA A 379 25.72 -6.05 10.41
N LEU A 380 25.10 -6.13 9.22
CA LEU A 380 25.26 -5.12 8.16
C LEU A 380 24.68 -3.76 8.59
N ILE A 381 23.45 -3.76 9.10
CA ILE A 381 22.76 -2.53 9.51
C ILE A 381 23.49 -1.84 10.68
N GLU A 382 24.02 -2.58 11.66
CA GLU A 382 24.78 -2.00 12.77
C GLU A 382 26.09 -1.31 12.36
N ARG A 383 26.58 -1.62 11.17
CA ARG A 383 27.74 -0.99 10.54
C ARG A 383 27.35 0.11 9.55
N GLY A 384 26.06 0.47 9.50
CA GLY A 384 25.54 1.48 8.58
C GLY A 384 25.62 1.02 7.12
N VAL A 385 25.35 -0.26 6.86
CA VAL A 385 25.32 -0.83 5.50
C VAL A 385 23.89 -1.29 5.20
N PRO A 386 23.04 -0.46 4.58
CA PRO A 386 21.78 -0.93 4.04
C PRO A 386 22.05 -1.75 2.76
N PHE A 387 21.17 -2.69 2.44
CA PHE A 387 21.39 -3.63 1.34
C PHE A 387 20.08 -3.98 0.65
N ALA A 388 20.16 -4.35 -0.63
CA ALA A 388 18.99 -4.82 -1.36
C ALA A 388 18.66 -6.26 -0.98
N ILE A 389 17.38 -6.57 -0.89
CA ILE A 389 16.84 -7.91 -0.69
C ILE A 389 15.87 -8.23 -1.83
N ALA A 390 16.12 -9.31 -2.54
CA ALA A 390 15.22 -9.84 -3.55
C ALA A 390 14.46 -11.04 -3.00
N VAL A 391 13.15 -11.02 -3.24
CA VAL A 391 12.23 -12.08 -2.86
C VAL A 391 11.47 -12.57 -4.10
N VAL A 392 11.19 -13.87 -4.13
CA VAL A 392 10.52 -14.52 -5.26
C VAL A 392 9.35 -15.34 -4.74
N ASP A 393 8.20 -15.11 -5.34
CA ASP A 393 7.00 -15.92 -5.25
C ASP A 393 6.74 -16.59 -6.61
N ALA A 394 5.81 -17.55 -6.68
CA ALA A 394 5.59 -18.38 -7.87
C ALA A 394 5.35 -17.59 -9.18
N THR A 395 4.78 -16.39 -9.09
CA THR A 395 4.42 -15.57 -10.26
C THR A 395 5.01 -14.16 -10.23
N SER A 396 5.89 -13.86 -9.28
CA SER A 396 6.43 -12.51 -9.10
C SER A 396 7.78 -12.52 -8.41
N ALA A 397 8.64 -11.58 -8.77
CA ALA A 397 9.83 -11.22 -8.01
C ALA A 397 9.74 -9.76 -7.59
N HIS A 398 10.30 -9.42 -6.44
CA HIS A 398 10.32 -8.06 -5.92
C HIS A 398 11.66 -7.78 -5.26
N MET A 399 12.11 -6.53 -5.38
CA MET A 399 13.33 -6.05 -4.72
C MET A 399 13.00 -4.84 -3.86
N MET A 400 13.55 -4.86 -2.65
CA MET A 400 13.41 -3.81 -1.63
C MET A 400 14.76 -3.57 -0.97
N ALA A 401 14.91 -2.50 -0.20
CA ALA A 401 16.09 -2.31 0.65
C ALA A 401 15.80 -2.70 2.10
N VAL A 402 16.69 -3.45 2.74
CA VAL A 402 16.72 -3.58 4.20
C VAL A 402 17.45 -2.35 4.74
N VAL A 403 16.75 -1.58 5.56
CA VAL A 403 17.19 -0.26 6.05
C VAL A 403 17.26 -0.20 7.57
N GLY A 404 16.91 -1.28 8.25
CA GLY A 404 16.91 -1.28 9.71
C GLY A 404 16.43 -2.58 10.31
N PHE A 405 16.37 -2.60 11.64
CA PHE A 405 15.75 -3.67 12.41
C PHE A 405 15.19 -3.12 13.73
N ASP A 406 14.33 -3.92 14.36
CA ASP A 406 13.86 -3.72 15.72
C ASP A 406 13.95 -5.06 16.48
N ARG A 407 14.81 -5.14 17.49
CA ARG A 407 15.07 -6.36 18.27
C ARG A 407 13.91 -6.73 19.17
N THR A 408 13.24 -5.74 19.74
CA THR A 408 12.12 -5.94 20.65
C THR A 408 10.89 -6.41 19.91
N ARG A 409 10.63 -5.85 18.73
CA ARG A 409 9.56 -6.32 17.83
C ARG A 409 9.96 -7.58 17.06
N GLY A 410 11.25 -7.82 16.86
CA GLY A 410 11.76 -8.94 16.07
C GLY A 410 11.47 -8.76 14.57
N THR A 411 11.69 -7.54 14.05
CA THR A 411 11.36 -7.16 12.68
C THR A 411 12.56 -6.60 11.93
N LEU A 412 12.61 -6.82 10.62
CA LEU A 412 13.41 -6.02 9.70
C LEU A 412 12.60 -4.81 9.22
N LEU A 413 13.28 -3.69 9.01
CA LEU A 413 12.72 -2.49 8.40
C LEU A 413 13.07 -2.50 6.91
N LEU A 414 12.07 -2.44 6.04
CA LEU A 414 12.24 -2.49 4.59
C LEU A 414 11.78 -1.18 3.94
N ARG A 415 12.59 -0.62 3.06
CA ARG A 415 12.18 0.43 2.13
C ARG A 415 11.75 -0.21 0.83
N ASP A 416 10.43 -0.20 0.59
CA ASP A 416 9.81 -0.75 -0.61
C ASP A 416 9.61 0.37 -1.64
N PRO A 417 10.07 0.23 -2.89
CA PRO A 417 9.91 1.28 -3.89
C PRO A 417 8.46 1.46 -4.38
N GLY A 418 7.56 0.52 -4.09
CA GLY A 418 6.12 0.61 -4.38
C GLY A 418 5.29 1.24 -3.26
N GLN A 419 5.86 1.50 -2.08
CA GLN A 419 5.17 2.07 -0.93
C GLN A 419 5.99 3.24 -0.38
N PRO A 420 5.41 4.43 -0.16
CA PRO A 420 6.17 5.57 0.37
C PRO A 420 6.70 5.31 1.81
N TYR A 421 6.14 4.32 2.50
CA TYR A 421 6.43 4.02 3.89
C TYR A 421 7.40 2.87 4.12
N THR A 422 8.07 2.89 5.27
CA THR A 422 8.93 1.80 5.73
C THR A 422 8.06 0.64 6.22
N LEU A 423 8.23 -0.54 5.60
CA LEU A 423 7.57 -1.76 6.00
C LEU A 423 8.29 -2.40 7.19
N GLU A 424 7.54 -2.92 8.15
CA GLU A 424 8.06 -3.78 9.22
C GLU A 424 7.72 -5.24 8.89
N ALA A 425 8.75 -6.05 8.65
CA ALA A 425 8.60 -7.47 8.36
C ALA A 425 9.06 -8.32 9.55
N PRO A 426 8.20 -9.16 10.16
CA PRO A 426 8.63 -10.12 11.18
C PRO A 426 9.76 -11.01 10.65
N THR A 427 10.95 -10.90 11.25
CA THR A 427 12.19 -11.42 10.66
C THR A 427 12.12 -12.93 10.46
N THR A 428 11.62 -13.66 11.46
CA THR A 428 11.54 -15.12 11.41
C THR A 428 10.60 -15.61 10.32
N GLU A 429 9.39 -15.05 10.25
CA GLU A 429 8.36 -15.44 9.29
C GLU A 429 8.75 -15.05 7.87
N PHE A 430 9.31 -13.84 7.70
CA PHE A 430 9.77 -13.33 6.42
C PHE A 430 10.88 -14.21 5.83
N LEU A 431 11.93 -14.50 6.60
CA LEU A 431 13.04 -15.33 6.13
C LEU A 431 12.60 -16.77 5.88
N LYS A 432 11.74 -17.33 6.75
CA LYS A 432 11.19 -18.68 6.56
C LYS A 432 10.37 -18.81 5.28
N ARG A 433 9.56 -17.80 4.94
CA ARG A 433 8.75 -17.79 3.72
C ARG A 433 9.62 -17.90 2.46
N TYR A 434 10.74 -17.19 2.43
CA TYR A 434 11.61 -17.10 1.26
C TYR A 434 12.81 -18.06 1.29
N ALA A 435 12.97 -18.84 2.36
CA ALA A 435 14.06 -19.81 2.49
C ALA A 435 14.21 -20.79 1.30
N PRO A 436 13.15 -21.35 0.69
CA PRO A 436 13.30 -22.30 -0.43
C PRO A 436 13.97 -21.71 -1.68
N PHE A 437 13.89 -20.39 -1.85
CA PHE A 437 14.49 -19.67 -2.98
C PHE A 437 15.63 -18.75 -2.53
N GLY A 438 15.93 -18.77 -1.22
CA GLY A 438 16.80 -17.86 -0.49
C GLY A 438 16.33 -16.40 -0.61
N PRO A 439 16.02 -15.67 0.49
CA PRO A 439 16.01 -14.22 0.35
C PRO A 439 17.42 -13.80 -0.08
N HIS A 440 17.54 -13.28 -1.30
CA HIS A 440 18.81 -12.96 -1.91
C HIS A 440 19.21 -11.54 -1.50
N GLY A 441 20.28 -11.45 -0.72
CA GLY A 441 20.85 -10.18 -0.28
C GLY A 441 21.91 -9.73 -1.26
N MET A 442 21.91 -8.43 -1.57
CA MET A 442 22.94 -7.79 -2.38
C MET A 442 23.38 -6.51 -1.67
N VAL A 443 24.59 -6.53 -1.13
CA VAL A 443 25.30 -5.35 -0.67
C VAL A 443 25.93 -4.68 -1.88
N PHE A 444 25.79 -3.37 -1.95
CA PHE A 444 26.60 -2.53 -2.81
C PHE A 444 27.06 -1.32 -2.00
N ILE A 445 28.37 -1.14 -1.96
CA ILE A 445 29.03 -0.15 -1.12
C ILE A 445 30.14 0.53 -1.94
N PRO A 446 30.37 1.85 -1.77
CA PRO A 446 31.52 2.50 -2.39
C PRO A 446 32.83 1.91 -1.87
N GLU A 447 33.92 1.97 -2.65
CA GLU A 447 35.24 1.45 -2.24
C GLU A 447 35.69 2.05 -0.89
N ALA A 448 35.39 3.32 -0.64
CA ALA A 448 35.68 4.01 0.62
C ALA A 448 34.98 3.36 1.85
N GLY A 449 33.86 2.68 1.65
CA GLY A 449 33.09 2.01 2.70
C GLY A 449 33.49 0.54 2.92
N LYS A 450 34.37 -0.03 2.08
CA LYS A 450 34.74 -1.46 2.09
C LYS A 450 35.11 -2.02 3.46
N GLY A 451 35.79 -1.23 4.29
CA GLY A 451 36.17 -1.61 5.66
C GLY A 451 34.98 -2.02 6.54
N ARG A 452 33.75 -1.55 6.23
CA ARG A 452 32.53 -1.93 6.95
C ARG A 452 32.17 -3.42 6.74
N LEU A 453 32.64 -4.04 5.66
CA LEU A 453 32.39 -5.46 5.38
C LEU A 453 33.44 -6.40 5.98
N GLU A 454 34.55 -5.88 6.47
CA GLU A 454 35.65 -6.70 7.00
C GLU A 454 35.20 -7.49 8.22
N GLY A 455 35.47 -8.81 8.21
CA GLY A 455 35.08 -9.72 9.28
C GLY A 455 33.59 -10.02 9.39
N LEU A 456 32.75 -9.60 8.42
CA LEU A 456 31.37 -10.11 8.33
C LEU A 456 31.34 -11.51 7.74
N VAL A 457 30.46 -12.35 8.30
CA VAL A 457 30.08 -13.61 7.69
C VAL A 457 28.82 -13.37 6.86
N LEU A 458 28.96 -13.45 5.54
CA LEU A 458 27.86 -13.37 4.59
C LEU A 458 27.61 -14.77 4.01
N PRO A 459 26.52 -15.47 4.41
CA PRO A 459 26.28 -16.85 4.00
C PRO A 459 26.20 -17.01 2.48
N ASP A 460 26.78 -18.10 1.98
CA ASP A 460 26.82 -18.48 0.57
C ASP A 460 27.48 -17.45 -0.37
N ALA A 461 28.20 -16.45 0.14
CA ALA A 461 28.75 -15.37 -0.70
C ALA A 461 29.70 -15.87 -1.80
N GLU A 462 30.59 -16.82 -1.47
CA GLU A 462 31.51 -17.41 -2.46
C GLU A 462 30.76 -18.19 -3.55
N ALA A 463 29.74 -18.96 -3.16
CA ALA A 463 28.88 -19.66 -4.10
C ALA A 463 28.09 -18.70 -5.00
N ARG A 464 27.62 -17.58 -4.45
CA ARG A 464 26.93 -16.52 -5.22
C ARG A 464 27.88 -15.86 -6.22
N ASP A 465 29.14 -15.64 -5.86
CA ASP A 465 30.17 -15.12 -6.77
C ASP A 465 30.45 -16.07 -7.94
N GLU A 466 30.61 -17.38 -7.68
CA GLU A 466 30.77 -18.38 -8.73
C GLU A 466 29.52 -18.48 -9.63
N PHE A 467 28.32 -18.38 -9.04
CA PHE A 467 27.06 -18.34 -9.79
C PHE A 467 26.91 -17.10 -10.67
N HIS A 468 27.32 -15.92 -10.16
CA HIS A 468 27.35 -14.70 -10.95
C HIS A 468 28.29 -14.85 -12.17
N CYS A 469 29.51 -15.33 -11.95
CA CYS A 469 30.49 -15.59 -13.00
C CYS A 469 29.97 -16.58 -14.06
N LEU A 470 29.29 -17.65 -13.62
CA LEU A 470 28.62 -18.60 -14.51
C LEU A 470 27.57 -17.90 -15.38
N ARG A 471 26.67 -17.11 -14.78
CA ARG A 471 25.59 -16.40 -15.49
C ARG A 471 26.13 -15.38 -16.48
N ALA A 472 27.17 -14.62 -16.09
CA ALA A 472 27.82 -13.65 -16.96
C ALA A 472 28.52 -14.32 -18.15
N ALA A 473 29.21 -15.45 -17.93
CA ALA A 473 29.83 -16.23 -19.01
C ALA A 473 28.79 -16.78 -19.99
N LEU A 474 27.68 -17.33 -19.48
CA LEU A 474 26.57 -17.81 -20.31
C LEU A 474 25.95 -16.68 -21.15
N ALA A 475 25.77 -15.49 -20.59
CA ALA A 475 25.23 -14.33 -21.30
C ALA A 475 26.14 -13.87 -22.45
N ARG A 476 27.47 -13.99 -22.28
CA ARG A 476 28.47 -13.70 -23.32
C ARG A 476 28.74 -14.87 -24.28
N ASN A 477 28.03 -15.99 -24.12
CA ASN A 477 28.28 -17.25 -24.85
C ASN A 477 29.68 -17.84 -24.65
N ASP A 478 30.38 -17.49 -23.56
CA ASP A 478 31.67 -18.08 -23.18
C ASP A 478 31.44 -19.43 -22.49
N ARG A 479 31.25 -20.47 -23.32
CA ARG A 479 30.97 -21.84 -22.85
C ARG A 479 32.11 -22.47 -22.04
N PRO A 480 33.40 -22.31 -22.41
CA PRO A 480 34.50 -22.83 -21.60
C PRO A 480 34.50 -22.28 -20.17
N THR A 481 34.39 -20.96 -20.00
CA THR A 481 34.34 -20.35 -18.66
C THR A 481 33.09 -20.80 -17.91
N ALA A 482 31.93 -20.84 -18.57
CA ALA A 482 30.69 -21.32 -17.93
C ALA A 482 30.84 -22.77 -17.41
N ALA A 483 31.43 -23.68 -18.20
CA ALA A 483 31.63 -25.07 -17.77
C ALA A 483 32.61 -25.20 -16.60
N GLU A 484 33.64 -24.36 -16.55
CA GLU A 484 34.57 -24.29 -15.41
C GLU A 484 33.85 -23.80 -14.13
N ARG A 485 33.09 -22.70 -14.23
CA ARG A 485 32.34 -22.13 -13.09
C ARG A 485 31.27 -23.09 -12.58
N CYS A 486 30.58 -23.80 -13.47
CA CYS A 486 29.61 -24.83 -13.09
C CYS A 486 30.26 -25.95 -12.26
N ARG A 487 31.43 -26.47 -12.69
CA ARG A 487 32.16 -27.51 -11.95
C ARG A 487 32.61 -27.05 -10.55
N ARG A 488 32.93 -25.76 -10.39
CA ARG A 488 33.28 -25.19 -9.07
C ARG A 488 32.07 -25.12 -8.14
N LEU A 489 30.90 -24.75 -8.67
CA LEU A 489 29.65 -24.78 -7.92
C LEU A 489 29.30 -26.21 -7.50
N ASP A 490 29.38 -27.17 -8.41
CA ASP A 490 29.11 -28.59 -8.13
C ASP A 490 30.09 -29.21 -7.13
N ALA A 491 31.26 -28.60 -6.91
CA ALA A 491 32.24 -29.06 -5.92
C ALA A 491 32.05 -28.38 -4.54
N ALA A 492 31.34 -27.25 -4.49
CA ALA A 492 31.09 -26.48 -3.27
C ALA A 492 29.80 -26.91 -2.55
N PHE A 493 28.91 -27.63 -3.24
CA PHE A 493 27.65 -28.21 -2.75
C PHE A 493 27.64 -29.71 -2.99
#